data_AF-A0ABD5Q2V1-F1
#
_entry.id   AF-A0ABD5Q2V1-F1
#
_cell.length_a   1.000
_cell.length_b   1.000
_cell.length_c   1.000
_cell.angle_alpha   90.00
_cell.angle_beta   90.00
_cell.angle_gamma   90.00
#
_symmetry.space_group_name_H-M   'P 1'
#
loop_
_entity.id
_entity.type
_entity.pdbx_description
1 polymer ?
#
loop_
_entity_poly.entity_id
_entity_poly.type
_entity_poly.pdbx_seq_one_letter_code
_entity_poly.pdbx_strand_id
1 'polypeptide(L)'
;MADSDLSGDDRIRGGTQISVTVVLGGVLLVMGIVGFASGGQLLVFGVNPFHNVFHLLTGALAITAGLYADGVYADEFNKTAGVVYGLLVIFQLVAPDAAAALLNADLADLWLHVGLALAFGGVGFALPDRERRATETGQAAERSGR
;
A
#
# COMPACT_ATOMS: atom_id res chain seq x y z
N MET A 1 11.06 43.56 -8.79
CA MET A 1 9.84 43.57 -9.61
C MET A 1 9.36 42.13 -9.63
N ALA A 2 8.24 41.92 -8.93
CA ALA A 2 7.55 40.67 -8.58
C ALA A 2 8.08 39.33 -9.15
N ASP A 3 8.50 38.46 -8.23
CA ASP A 3 8.40 37.01 -8.38
C ASP A 3 6.94 36.63 -8.62
N SER A 4 6.61 36.34 -9.86
CA SER A 4 5.37 35.66 -10.23
C SER A 4 5.66 34.24 -10.69
N ASP A 5 6.49 33.52 -9.91
CA ASP A 5 6.46 32.06 -9.92
C ASP A 5 5.21 31.65 -9.14
N LEU A 6 4.07 31.81 -9.80
CA LEU A 6 2.80 31.29 -9.37
C LEU A 6 2.95 29.77 -9.34
N SER A 7 3.21 29.28 -8.13
CA SER A 7 3.22 27.92 -7.59
C SER A 7 1.97 27.11 -7.93
N GLY A 8 1.66 27.05 -9.22
CA GLY A 8 0.48 26.46 -9.79
C GLY A 8 0.66 24.97 -10.05
N ASP A 9 1.07 24.18 -9.06
CA ASP A 9 0.69 22.76 -9.00
C ASP A 9 0.76 22.12 -7.61
N ASP A 10 0.41 22.85 -6.54
CA ASP A 10 0.21 22.25 -5.21
C ASP A 10 -1.08 21.41 -5.11
N ARG A 11 -1.73 21.09 -6.24
CA ARG A 11 -3.12 20.58 -6.27
C ARG A 11 -3.26 19.06 -6.43
N ILE A 12 -2.16 18.31 -6.43
CA ILE A 12 -2.17 16.85 -6.18
C ILE A 12 -1.18 16.54 -5.04
N ARG A 13 -1.52 16.95 -3.81
CA ARG A 13 -0.78 16.58 -2.60
C ARG A 13 -0.88 15.07 -2.36
N GLY A 14 0.07 14.32 -2.93
CA GLY A 14 0.15 12.88 -2.75
C GLY A 14 1.12 12.18 -3.69
N GLY A 15 2.42 12.54 -3.68
CA GLY A 15 3.46 11.82 -4.43
C GLY A 15 3.31 10.28 -4.34
N THR A 16 3.73 9.55 -5.38
CA THR A 16 3.34 8.16 -5.70
C THR A 16 3.20 7.20 -4.52
N GLN A 17 4.08 7.27 -3.53
CA GLN A 17 3.99 6.52 -2.26
C GLN A 17 2.61 6.68 -1.60
N ILE A 18 2.16 7.91 -1.34
CA ILE A 18 0.84 8.19 -0.74
C ILE A 18 -0.29 7.66 -1.62
N SER A 19 -0.24 7.96 -2.92
CA SER A 19 -1.32 7.60 -3.84
C SER A 19 -1.56 6.09 -3.82
N VAL A 20 -0.48 5.30 -3.92
CA VAL A 20 -0.55 3.84 -3.89
C VAL A 20 -1.06 3.35 -2.53
N THR A 21 -0.49 3.86 -1.43
CA THR A 21 -0.91 3.49 -0.08
C THR A 21 -2.39 3.75 0.16
N VAL A 22 -2.90 4.94 -0.15
CA VAL A 22 -4.28 5.34 0.12
C VAL A 22 -5.27 4.62 -0.80
N VAL A 23 -4.97 4.51 -2.09
CA VAL A 23 -5.88 3.86 -3.05
C VAL A 23 -5.99 2.38 -2.75
N LEU A 24 -4.87 1.66 -2.63
CA LEU A 24 -4.91 0.23 -2.32
C LEU A 24 -5.43 -0.01 -0.91
N GLY A 25 -5.10 0.84 0.06
CA GLY A 25 -5.66 0.83 1.40
C GLY A 25 -7.18 0.94 1.41
N GLY A 26 -7.72 1.88 0.63
CA GLY A 26 -9.16 2.06 0.43
C GLY A 26 -9.83 0.83 -0.18
N VAL A 27 -9.21 0.24 -1.22
CA VAL A 27 -9.70 -1.01 -1.82
C VAL A 27 -9.74 -2.14 -0.79
N LEU A 28 -8.66 -2.35 -0.04
CA LEU A 28 -8.60 -3.39 1.00
C LEU A 28 -9.66 -3.17 2.08
N LEU A 29 -9.85 -1.93 2.53
CA LEU A 29 -10.86 -1.61 3.53
C LEU A 29 -12.27 -1.93 3.01
N VAL A 30 -12.60 -1.51 1.78
CA VAL A 30 -13.90 -1.79 1.16
C VAL A 30 -14.12 -3.29 1.00
N MET A 31 -13.13 -4.03 0.48
CA MET A 31 -13.24 -5.48 0.30
C MET A 31 -13.39 -6.21 1.63
N GLY A 32 -12.67 -5.78 2.68
CA GLY A 32 -12.84 -6.31 4.03
C GLY A 32 -14.25 -6.12 4.58
N ILE A 33 -14.86 -4.94 4.38
CA ILE A 33 -16.24 -4.66 4.82
C ILE A 33 -17.23 -5.53 4.04
N VAL A 34 -17.16 -5.50 2.70
CA VAL A 34 -18.10 -6.22 1.83
C VAL A 34 -17.95 -7.74 2.01
N GLY A 35 -16.74 -8.23 2.26
CA GLY A 35 -16.46 -9.65 2.48
C GLY A 35 -17.18 -10.25 3.67
N PHE A 36 -17.51 -9.47 4.71
CA PHE A 36 -18.33 -9.99 5.82
C PHE A 36 -19.78 -10.30 5.39
N ALA A 37 -20.29 -9.60 4.39
CA ALA A 37 -21.63 -9.78 3.86
C ALA A 37 -21.71 -10.82 2.72
N SER A 38 -20.57 -11.38 2.27
CA SER A 38 -20.50 -12.18 1.04
C SER A 38 -20.85 -13.66 1.23
N GLY A 39 -20.97 -14.16 2.47
CA GLY A 39 -21.32 -15.55 2.74
C GLY A 39 -20.22 -16.57 2.42
N GLY A 40 -18.96 -16.13 2.29
CA GLY A 40 -17.80 -17.00 2.11
C GLY A 40 -17.14 -16.92 0.73
N GLN A 41 -17.77 -16.21 -0.22
CA GLN A 41 -17.21 -15.98 -1.55
C GLN A 41 -17.49 -14.53 -1.97
N LEU A 42 -16.44 -13.76 -2.23
CA LEU A 42 -16.55 -12.39 -2.75
C LEU A 42 -15.99 -12.36 -4.17
N LEU A 43 -16.85 -12.18 -5.18
CA LEU A 43 -16.47 -12.32 -6.58
C LEU A 43 -15.86 -13.71 -6.84
N VAL A 44 -14.61 -13.76 -7.30
CA VAL A 44 -13.85 -14.99 -7.53
C VAL A 44 -12.95 -15.37 -6.35
N PHE A 45 -13.00 -14.62 -5.25
CA PHE A 45 -12.14 -14.80 -4.08
C PHE A 45 -12.86 -15.54 -2.94
N GLY A 46 -12.24 -16.60 -2.46
CA GLY A 46 -12.59 -17.25 -1.21
C GLY A 46 -12.27 -16.35 -0.03
N VAL A 47 -13.29 -16.04 0.78
CA VAL A 47 -13.12 -15.20 1.95
C VAL A 47 -13.74 -15.84 3.17
N ASN A 48 -13.22 -15.50 4.35
CA ASN A 48 -13.83 -15.84 5.61
C ASN A 48 -13.68 -14.65 6.58
N PRO A 49 -14.35 -14.68 7.76
CA PRO A 49 -14.25 -13.58 8.72
C PRO A 49 -12.81 -13.19 9.08
N PHE A 50 -11.90 -14.15 9.20
CA PHE A 50 -10.51 -13.90 9.58
C PHE A 50 -9.73 -13.19 8.46
N HIS A 51 -9.88 -13.62 7.21
CA HIS A 51 -9.32 -12.98 6.03
C HIS A 51 -9.81 -11.52 5.90
N ASN A 52 -11.11 -11.29 6.12
CA ASN A 52 -11.70 -9.96 6.08
C ASN A 52 -11.13 -9.03 7.18
N VAL A 53 -10.87 -9.54 8.40
CA VAL A 53 -10.22 -8.76 9.46
C VAL A 53 -8.83 -8.28 9.01
N PHE A 54 -8.04 -9.14 8.36
CA PHE A 54 -6.73 -8.72 7.84
C PHE A 54 -6.86 -7.62 6.78
N HIS A 55 -7.82 -7.73 5.86
CA HIS A 55 -8.07 -6.66 4.89
C HIS A 55 -8.50 -5.36 5.54
N LEU A 56 -9.35 -5.40 6.57
CA LEU A 56 -9.75 -4.22 7.33
C LEU A 56 -8.55 -3.57 8.04
N LEU A 57 -7.74 -4.37 8.74
CA LEU A 57 -6.57 -3.88 9.47
C LEU A 57 -5.53 -3.28 8.53
N THR A 58 -5.16 -4.01 7.48
CA THR A 58 -4.19 -3.51 6.50
C THR A 58 -4.71 -2.28 5.78
N GLY A 59 -6.00 -2.26 5.39
CA GLY A 59 -6.63 -1.11 4.75
C GLY A 59 -6.67 0.13 5.65
N ALA A 60 -7.05 -0.03 6.91
CA ALA A 60 -7.08 1.05 7.89
C ALA A 60 -5.68 1.60 8.19
N LEU A 61 -4.68 0.72 8.35
CA LEU A 61 -3.29 1.11 8.56
C LEU A 61 -2.72 1.83 7.32
N ALA A 62 -3.05 1.38 6.11
CA ALA A 62 -2.64 2.03 4.88
C ALA A 62 -3.21 3.46 4.80
N ILE A 63 -4.53 3.63 4.97
CA ILE A 63 -5.16 4.95 4.94
C ILE A 63 -4.54 5.87 6.00
N THR A 64 -4.31 5.35 7.20
CA THR A 64 -3.64 6.10 8.27
C THR A 64 -2.23 6.51 7.86
N ALA A 65 -1.42 5.57 7.37
CA ALA A 65 -0.04 5.85 6.96
C ALA A 65 0.06 6.82 5.78
N GLY A 66 -0.90 6.80 4.87
CA GLY A 66 -0.93 7.66 3.68
C GLY A 66 -1.47 9.07 3.93
N LEU A 67 -2.38 9.25 4.91
CA LEU A 67 -3.02 10.54 5.18
C LEU A 67 -2.50 11.25 6.43
N TYR A 68 -2.01 10.49 7.43
CA TYR A 68 -1.52 11.07 8.67
C TYR A 68 -0.19 11.79 8.45
N ALA A 69 -0.04 12.98 9.06
CA ALA A 69 1.16 13.82 8.99
C ALA A 69 1.69 13.97 7.55
N ASP A 70 0.81 14.28 6.60
CA ASP A 70 1.14 14.42 5.16
C ASP A 70 1.83 13.18 4.56
N GLY A 71 1.47 11.99 5.06
CA GLY A 71 1.86 10.69 4.53
C GLY A 71 3.36 10.38 4.66
N VAL A 72 4.00 10.89 5.72
CA VAL A 72 5.41 10.56 6.06
C VAL A 72 5.64 9.06 6.24
N TYR A 73 4.60 8.30 6.60
CA TYR A 73 4.68 6.84 6.81
C TYR A 73 4.35 6.00 5.58
N ALA A 74 3.96 6.61 4.46
CA ALA A 74 3.49 5.89 3.27
C ALA A 74 4.56 4.95 2.68
N ASP A 75 5.82 5.41 2.66
CA ASP A 75 6.94 4.65 2.13
C ASP A 75 7.26 3.39 2.97
N GLU A 76 7.42 3.56 4.28
CA GLU A 76 7.65 2.43 5.20
C GLU A 76 6.47 1.45 5.21
N PHE A 77 5.24 1.97 5.09
CA PHE A 77 4.07 1.11 4.92
C PHE A 77 4.14 0.29 3.63
N ASN A 78 4.45 0.91 2.49
CA ASN A 78 4.50 0.20 1.20
C ASN A 78 5.59 -0.89 1.18
N LYS A 79 6.77 -0.63 1.76
CA LYS A 79 7.81 -1.64 1.95
C LYS A 79 7.30 -2.81 2.81
N THR A 80 6.74 -2.49 3.97
CA THR A 80 6.24 -3.48 4.93
C THR A 80 5.12 -4.33 4.32
N ALA A 81 4.13 -3.68 3.70
CA ALA A 81 3.02 -4.35 3.03
C ALA A 81 3.51 -5.23 1.88
N GLY A 82 4.46 -4.74 1.06
CA GLY A 82 5.07 -5.54 -0.01
C GLY A 82 5.69 -6.83 0.51
N VAL A 83 6.43 -6.76 1.63
CA VAL A 83 7.00 -7.95 2.29
C VAL A 83 5.91 -8.87 2.84
N VAL A 84 4.92 -8.32 3.57
CA VAL A 84 3.83 -9.12 4.15
C VAL A 84 3.03 -9.86 3.07
N TYR A 85 2.66 -9.18 1.99
CA TYR A 85 1.95 -9.82 0.88
C TYR A 85 2.83 -10.84 0.15
N GLY A 86 4.13 -10.59 0.00
CA GLY A 86 5.07 -11.59 -0.51
C GLY A 86 5.15 -12.83 0.38
N LEU A 87 5.13 -12.66 1.71
CA LEU A 87 5.08 -13.77 2.66
C LEU A 87 3.75 -14.54 2.59
N LEU A 88 2.62 -13.88 2.35
CA LEU A 88 1.33 -14.56 2.14
C LEU A 88 1.34 -15.43 0.87
N VAL A 89 1.94 -14.94 -0.21
CA VAL A 89 2.15 -15.73 -1.44
C VAL A 89 2.99 -16.97 -1.13
N ILE A 90 4.12 -16.80 -0.44
CA ILE A 90 4.98 -17.93 -0.05
C ILE A 90 4.19 -18.90 0.83
N PHE A 91 3.47 -18.41 1.84
CA PHE A 91 2.66 -19.21 2.75
C PHE A 91 1.65 -20.08 1.99
N GLN A 92 0.93 -19.51 1.03
CA GLN A 92 -0.05 -20.25 0.24
C GLN A 92 0.60 -21.29 -0.70
N LEU A 93 1.80 -21.02 -1.22
CA LEU A 93 2.53 -21.98 -2.05
C LEU A 93 3.11 -23.15 -1.26
N VAL A 94 3.64 -22.90 -0.06
CA VAL A 94 4.30 -23.93 0.75
C VAL A 94 3.35 -24.69 1.68
N ALA A 95 2.21 -24.08 2.03
CA ALA A 95 1.20 -24.65 2.92
C ALA A 95 -0.23 -24.37 2.41
N PRO A 96 -0.59 -24.83 1.19
CA PRO A 96 -1.87 -24.50 0.55
C PRO A 96 -3.08 -24.95 1.37
N ASP A 97 -3.05 -26.14 1.97
CA ASP A 97 -4.15 -26.63 2.80
C ASP A 97 -4.36 -25.78 4.06
N ALA A 98 -3.27 -25.29 4.66
CA ALA A 98 -3.35 -24.41 5.82
C ALA A 98 -3.86 -23.02 5.44
N ALA A 99 -3.44 -22.49 4.29
CA ALA A 99 -3.95 -21.23 3.76
C ALA A 99 -5.45 -21.31 3.43
N ALA A 100 -5.89 -22.40 2.80
CA ALA A 100 -7.31 -22.65 2.54
C ALA A 100 -8.11 -22.79 3.84
N ALA A 101 -7.61 -23.55 4.82
CA ALA A 101 -8.30 -23.74 6.10
C ALA A 101 -8.40 -22.45 6.94
N LEU A 102 -7.33 -21.64 6.96
CA LEU A 102 -7.25 -20.45 7.82
C LEU A 102 -7.89 -19.21 7.19
N LEU A 103 -7.71 -19.02 5.88
CA LEU A 103 -8.10 -17.79 5.18
C LEU A 103 -9.19 -18.01 4.12
N ASN A 104 -9.60 -19.26 3.88
CA ASN A 104 -10.37 -19.64 2.70
C ASN A 104 -9.67 -19.25 1.39
N ALA A 105 -8.33 -19.21 1.41
CA ALA A 105 -7.55 -18.70 0.30
C ALA A 105 -7.58 -19.65 -0.90
N ASP A 106 -7.88 -19.12 -2.08
CA ASP A 106 -7.94 -19.84 -3.35
C ASP A 106 -6.87 -19.38 -4.35
N LEU A 107 -6.91 -19.91 -5.57
CA LEU A 107 -5.94 -19.55 -6.60
C LEU A 107 -6.07 -18.08 -7.05
N ALA A 108 -7.27 -17.49 -6.99
CA ALA A 108 -7.45 -16.08 -7.30
C ALA A 108 -6.78 -15.20 -6.23
N ASP A 109 -6.89 -15.58 -4.95
CA ASP A 109 -6.20 -14.90 -3.85
C ASP A 109 -4.68 -14.92 -4.02
N LEU A 110 -4.12 -16.05 -4.47
CA LEU A 110 -2.68 -16.15 -4.73
C LEU A 110 -2.22 -15.06 -5.70
N TRP A 111 -2.89 -14.92 -6.85
CA TRP A 111 -2.52 -13.94 -7.86
C TRP A 111 -2.81 -12.50 -7.43
N LEU A 112 -3.89 -12.28 -6.69
CA LEU A 112 -4.17 -10.98 -6.09
C LEU A 112 -3.04 -10.56 -5.13
N HIS A 113 -2.60 -11.47 -4.26
CA HIS A 113 -1.51 -11.21 -3.33
C HIS A 113 -0.16 -11.00 -4.03
N VAL A 114 0.11 -11.70 -5.15
CA VAL A 114 1.27 -11.39 -6.01
C VAL A 114 1.17 -9.96 -6.53
N GLY A 115 0.01 -9.56 -7.06
CA GLY A 115 -0.22 -8.20 -7.55
C GLY A 115 0.00 -7.15 -6.46
N LEU A 116 -0.52 -7.38 -5.25
CA LEU A 116 -0.35 -6.48 -4.11
C LEU A 116 1.11 -6.42 -3.63
N ALA A 117 1.81 -7.56 -3.56
CA ALA A 117 3.22 -7.61 -3.19
C ALA A 117 4.08 -6.78 -4.16
N LEU A 118 3.81 -6.90 -5.46
CA LEU A 118 4.51 -6.14 -6.50
C LEU A 118 4.13 -4.65 -6.50
N ALA A 119 2.85 -4.32 -6.28
CA ALA A 119 2.42 -2.92 -6.26
C ALA A 119 2.99 -2.18 -5.04
N PHE A 120 2.81 -2.73 -3.84
CA PHE A 120 3.34 -2.14 -2.61
C PHE A 120 4.86 -2.20 -2.57
N GLY A 121 5.46 -3.38 -2.79
CA GLY A 121 6.90 -3.55 -2.74
C GLY A 121 7.62 -2.81 -3.87
N GLY A 122 7.09 -2.85 -5.10
CA GLY A 122 7.66 -2.12 -6.22
C GLY A 122 7.73 -0.62 -5.97
N VAL A 123 6.65 -0.03 -5.44
CA VAL A 123 6.62 1.40 -5.09
C VAL A 123 7.51 1.69 -3.88
N GLY A 124 7.41 0.90 -2.81
CA GLY A 124 8.14 1.09 -1.56
C GLY A 124 9.67 0.91 -1.69
N PHE A 125 10.14 0.00 -2.54
CA PHE A 125 11.58 -0.26 -2.70
C PHE A 125 12.20 0.49 -3.88
N ALA A 126 11.44 0.83 -4.93
CA ALA A 126 12.01 1.47 -6.13
C ALA A 126 11.96 3.00 -6.10
N LEU A 127 11.09 3.63 -5.31
CA LEU A 127 10.97 5.08 -5.26
C LEU A 127 11.67 5.66 -4.01
N PRO A 128 12.39 6.78 -4.14
CA PRO A 128 13.00 7.42 -2.99
C PRO A 128 11.94 7.99 -2.04
N ASP A 129 12.19 7.83 -0.74
CA ASP A 129 11.38 8.41 0.33
C ASP A 129 11.44 9.96 0.30
N ARG A 130 10.41 10.62 0.84
CA ARG A 130 10.28 12.09 0.75
C ARG A 130 11.36 12.83 1.53
N GLU A 131 11.74 12.32 2.69
CA GLU A 131 12.73 12.95 3.57
C GLU A 131 14.11 12.97 2.91
N ARG A 132 14.49 11.87 2.27
CA ARG A 132 15.70 11.75 1.48
C ARG A 132 15.70 12.72 0.30
N ARG A 133 14.59 12.82 -0.45
CA ARG A 133 14.48 13.81 -1.55
C ARG A 133 14.63 15.24 -1.06
N ALA A 134 13.99 15.59 0.05
CA ALA A 134 14.08 16.94 0.62
C ALA A 134 15.53 17.26 1.03
N THR A 135 16.22 16.29 1.64
CA THR A 135 17.64 16.41 2.03
C THR A 135 18.56 16.58 0.82
N GLU A 136 18.39 15.73 -0.21
CA GLU A 136 19.18 15.79 -1.46
C GLU A 136 19.01 17.12 -2.18
N THR A 137 17.77 17.63 -2.24
CA THR A 137 17.46 18.93 -2.87
C THR A 137 18.13 20.08 -2.12
N GLY A 138 18.08 20.08 -0.78
CA GLY A 138 18.74 21.09 0.05
C GLY A 138 20.26 21.11 -0.14
N GLN A 139 20.89 19.93 -0.17
CA GLN A 139 22.34 19.79 -0.41
C GLN A 139 22.75 20.24 -1.81
N ALA A 140 21.92 20.01 -2.83
CA ALA A 140 22.17 20.47 -4.19
C ALA A 140 22.11 22.01 -4.29
N ALA A 141 21.12 22.63 -3.65
CA ALA A 141 20.98 24.09 -3.61
C ALA A 141 22.20 24.76 -2.95
N GLU A 142 22.64 24.26 -1.79
CA GLU A 142 23.84 24.76 -1.09
C GLU A 142 25.13 24.65 -1.94
N ARG A 143 25.25 23.58 -2.74
CA ARG A 143 26.40 23.39 -3.64
C ARG A 143 26.38 24.33 -4.84
N SER A 144 25.21 24.71 -5.35
CA SER A 144 25.06 25.60 -6.50
C SER A 144 25.26 27.09 -6.16
N GLY A 145 25.08 27.46 -4.89
CA GLY A 145 25.32 28.83 -4.39
C GLY A 145 26.78 29.10 -4.01
N ARG A 146 27.70 28.18 -4.30
CA ARG A 146 29.16 28.32 -4.15
C ARG A 146 29.81 28.29 -5.51
#